data_AF-A0A9W9YML6-F1
#
_entry.id   AF-A0A9W9YML6-F1
#
_cell.length_a   1.000
_cell.length_b   1.000
_cell.length_c   1.000
_cell.angle_alpha   90.00
_cell.angle_beta   90.00
_cell.angle_gamma   90.00
#
_symmetry.space_group_name_H-M   'P 1'
#
loop_
_entity.id
_entity.type
_entity.pdbx_description
1 polymer ?
#
loop_
_entity_poly.entity_id
_entity_poly.type
_entity_poly.pdbx_seq_one_letter_code
_entity_poly.pdbx_strand_id
1 'polypeptide(L)'
;MDGNITYQVIVLKVADGAKELPDGYDSKLTDSNNASKEKLNFYVAAEITNVPVHEESWEFTVGDEETYRAYINKGLEGREVYIIYQRAVTHVKDVSKNKLVNRTVLIVLL
;
A
#
# COMPACT_ATOMS: atom_id res chain seq x y z
N MET A 1 23.45 11.97 -2.91
CA MET A 1 23.29 10.54 -2.52
C MET A 1 21.83 10.27 -2.78
N ASP A 2 21.52 9.86 -3.99
CA ASP A 2 20.14 9.94 -4.47
C ASP A 2 19.57 8.53 -4.39
N GLY A 3 19.08 8.19 -3.20
CA GLY A 3 18.29 6.97 -3.03
C GLY A 3 17.02 7.13 -3.87
N ASN A 4 16.71 6.11 -4.68
CA ASN A 4 15.44 6.09 -5.40
C ASN A 4 14.31 6.04 -4.39
N ILE A 5 13.43 7.05 -4.43
CA ILE A 5 12.20 7.07 -3.66
C ILE A 5 11.15 6.30 -4.43
N THR A 6 10.50 5.34 -3.79
CA THR A 6 9.28 4.71 -4.28
C THR A 6 8.13 5.04 -3.34
N TYR A 7 6.92 5.06 -3.86
CA TYR A 7 5.70 5.14 -3.08
C TYR A 7 5.05 3.78 -3.05
N GLN A 8 4.70 3.32 -1.86
CA GLN A 8 3.89 2.13 -1.71
C GLN A 8 2.47 2.53 -1.32
N VAL A 9 1.50 1.92 -1.99
CA VAL A 9 0.08 1.98 -1.62
C VAL A 9 -0.25 0.73 -0.81
N ILE A 10 -0.78 0.93 0.38
CA ILE A 10 -1.10 -0.12 1.34
C ILE A 10 -2.61 -0.09 1.55
N VAL A 11 -3.26 -1.24 1.36
CA VAL A 11 -4.69 -1.40 1.59
C VAL A 11 -4.88 -2.11 2.92
N LEU A 12 -5.67 -1.53 3.82
CA LEU A 12 -6.14 -2.15 5.06
C LEU A 12 -7.64 -2.40 4.95
N LYS A 13 -8.07 -3.66 5.02
CA LYS A 13 -9.48 -4.03 5.24
C LYS A 13 -9.81 -3.80 6.72
N VAL A 14 -10.81 -2.97 7.00
CA VAL A 14 -11.28 -2.73 8.37
C VAL A 14 -12.10 -3.94 8.81
N ALA A 15 -11.48 -4.82 9.59
CA ALA A 15 -12.15 -5.96 10.23
C ALA A 15 -11.85 -5.95 11.73
N ASP A 16 -12.79 -6.44 12.53
CA ASP A 16 -12.65 -6.62 13.99
C ASP A 16 -12.21 -5.35 14.75
N GLY A 17 -12.61 -4.17 14.25
CA GLY A 17 -12.28 -2.88 14.87
C GLY A 17 -10.89 -2.33 14.55
N ALA A 18 -10.08 -3.03 13.74
CA ALA A 18 -8.78 -2.54 13.28
C ALA A 18 -8.95 -1.38 12.27
N LYS A 19 -8.70 -0.15 12.74
CA LYS A 19 -8.81 1.09 11.93
C LYS A 19 -7.45 1.69 11.58
N GLU A 20 -6.37 1.06 12.03
CA GLU A 20 -5.00 1.52 11.89
C GLU A 20 -4.08 0.35 11.55
N LEU A 21 -2.96 0.65 10.90
CA LEU A 21 -1.89 -0.33 10.72
C LEU A 21 -1.29 -0.66 12.10
N PRO A 22 -0.96 -1.94 12.38
CA PRO A 22 -0.41 -2.31 13.69
C PRO A 22 0.99 -1.72 13.90
N ASP A 23 1.40 -1.57 15.16
CA ASP A 23 2.77 -1.16 15.47
C ASP A 23 3.80 -2.11 14.82
N GLY A 24 4.83 -1.52 14.22
CA GLY A 24 5.85 -2.27 13.49
C GLY A 24 5.35 -2.96 12.22
N TYR A 25 4.20 -2.55 11.63
CA TYR A 25 3.66 -3.11 10.39
C TYR A 25 4.68 -3.16 9.25
N ASP A 26 5.66 -2.25 9.25
CA ASP A 26 6.72 -2.16 8.24
C ASP A 26 7.41 -3.51 7.96
N SER A 27 7.60 -4.35 8.98
CA SER A 27 8.25 -5.67 8.85
C SER A 27 7.31 -6.77 8.36
N LYS A 28 6.00 -6.52 8.39
CA LYS A 28 4.92 -7.45 7.99
C LYS A 28 4.31 -7.10 6.64
N LEU A 29 4.78 -6.03 6.00
CA LEU A 29 4.28 -5.64 4.68
C LEU A 29 4.71 -6.65 3.64
N THR A 30 3.72 -7.22 2.99
CA THR A 30 3.87 -8.23 1.97
C THR A 30 2.80 -8.04 0.90
N ASP A 31 2.89 -8.79 -0.19
CA ASP A 31 1.86 -8.79 -1.24
C ASP A 31 0.54 -9.40 -0.75
N SER A 32 -0.52 -9.22 -1.54
CA SER A 32 -1.87 -9.70 -1.22
C SER A 32 -1.96 -11.23 -1.05
N ASN A 33 -1.13 -12.00 -1.77
CA ASN A 33 -1.13 -13.46 -1.69
C ASN A 33 -0.55 -13.94 -0.36
N ASN A 34 0.59 -13.38 0.05
CA ASN A 34 1.23 -13.71 1.31
C ASN A 34 0.44 -13.18 2.50
N ALA A 35 -0.12 -11.96 2.41
CA ALA A 35 -1.02 -11.42 3.42
C ALA A 35 -2.22 -12.35 3.66
N SER A 36 -2.80 -12.91 2.59
CA SER A 36 -3.90 -13.88 2.70
C SER A 36 -3.48 -15.17 3.42
N LYS A 37 -2.28 -15.70 3.15
CA LYS A 37 -1.73 -16.89 3.84
C LYS A 37 -1.50 -16.63 5.33
N GLU A 38 -0.98 -15.46 5.66
CA GLU A 38 -0.69 -15.02 7.03
C GLU A 38 -1.94 -14.48 7.76
N LYS A 39 -3.09 -14.43 7.09
CA LYS A 39 -4.35 -13.87 7.60
C LYS A 39 -4.19 -12.42 8.07
N LEU A 40 -3.37 -11.64 7.37
CA LEU A 40 -3.25 -10.20 7.57
C LEU A 40 -4.41 -9.49 6.89
N ASN A 41 -4.93 -8.46 7.55
CA ASN A 41 -5.99 -7.61 6.99
C ASN A 41 -5.44 -6.46 6.15
N PHE A 42 -4.12 -6.41 5.92
CA PHE A 42 -3.47 -5.38 5.12
C PHE A 42 -2.41 -5.97 4.20
N TYR A 43 -2.15 -5.28 3.08
CA TYR A 43 -1.16 -5.70 2.09
C TYR A 43 -0.67 -4.50 1.27
N VAL A 44 0.48 -4.66 0.60
CA VAL A 44 0.96 -3.70 -0.40
C VAL A 44 0.25 -3.98 -1.72
N ALA A 45 -0.53 -3.00 -2.19
CA ALA A 45 -1.28 -3.08 -3.44
C ALA A 45 -0.47 -2.60 -4.65
N ALA A 46 0.46 -1.67 -4.44
CA ALA A 46 1.31 -1.17 -5.49
C ALA A 46 2.63 -0.61 -4.95
N GLU A 47 3.66 -0.65 -5.79
CA GLU A 47 4.86 0.16 -5.65
C GLU A 47 5.07 0.98 -6.92
N ILE A 48 5.17 2.30 -6.74
CA ILE A 48 5.25 3.28 -7.82
C ILE A 48 6.57 4.04 -7.65
N THR A 49 7.42 4.05 -8.67
CA THR A 49 8.71 4.75 -8.57
C THR A 49 8.52 6.23 -8.72
N ASN A 50 9.10 7.00 -7.80
CA ASN A 50 9.15 8.44 -7.94
C ASN A 50 10.09 8.82 -9.10
N VAL A 51 9.58 8.99 -10.33
CA VAL A 51 10.36 9.51 -11.45
C VAL A 51 10.24 11.04 -11.44
N PRO A 52 11.31 11.78 -11.10
CA PRO A 52 11.25 13.24 -10.87
C PRO A 52 10.94 14.08 -12.13
N VAL A 53 10.65 13.44 -13.27
CA VAL A 53 10.46 14.10 -14.57
C VAL A 53 8.99 14.46 -14.82
N HIS A 54 8.04 13.92 -14.06
CA HIS A 54 6.61 14.24 -14.24
C HIS A 54 6.07 15.01 -13.04
N GLU A 55 5.69 16.27 -13.29
CA GLU A 55 4.97 17.16 -12.35
C GLU A 55 3.49 16.77 -12.16
N GLU A 56 3.02 15.74 -12.87
CA GLU A 56 1.61 15.33 -12.85
C GLU A 56 1.31 14.40 -11.67
N SER A 57 0.15 14.61 -11.05
CA SER A 57 -0.39 13.72 -10.03
C SER A 57 -0.59 12.33 -10.63
N TRP A 58 -0.11 11.28 -9.96
CA TRP A 58 -0.44 9.91 -10.39
C TRP A 58 -1.84 9.52 -9.93
N GLU A 59 -2.65 9.11 -10.90
CA GLU A 59 -3.90 8.42 -10.63
C GLU A 59 -3.61 6.94 -10.35
N PHE A 60 -4.24 6.43 -9.31
CA PHE A 60 -4.16 5.03 -8.93
C PHE A 60 -5.55 4.55 -8.53
N THR A 61 -6.03 3.50 -9.19
CA THR A 61 -7.31 2.87 -8.87
C THR A 61 -7.05 1.72 -7.90
N VAL A 62 -7.61 1.77 -6.69
CA VAL A 62 -7.47 0.65 -5.74
C VAL A 62 -8.43 -0.47 -6.13
N GLY A 63 -7.94 -1.72 -6.16
CA GLY A 63 -8.74 -2.90 -6.44
C GLY A 63 -9.06 -3.16 -7.91
N ASP A 64 -8.23 -2.67 -8.83
CA ASP A 64 -8.39 -2.88 -10.28
C ASP A 64 -7.84 -4.24 -10.78
N GLU A 65 -7.33 -5.08 -9.87
CA GLU A 65 -6.72 -6.39 -10.17
C GLU A 65 -5.43 -6.32 -11.01
N GLU A 66 -4.90 -5.13 -11.26
CA GLU A 66 -3.66 -4.94 -12.00
C GLU A 66 -2.42 -5.22 -11.14
N THR A 67 -1.30 -5.49 -11.81
CA THR A 67 0.00 -5.70 -11.17
C THR A 67 0.89 -4.48 -11.30
N TYR A 68 1.31 -3.94 -10.16
CA TYR A 68 2.17 -2.77 -10.06
C TYR A 68 3.53 -3.18 -9.47
N ARG A 69 4.54 -3.27 -10.35
CA ARG A 69 5.85 -3.90 -10.05
C ARG A 69 5.68 -5.36 -9.60
N ALA A 70 5.88 -5.61 -8.31
CA ALA A 70 5.83 -6.94 -7.71
C ALA A 70 4.51 -7.21 -6.94
N TYR A 71 3.58 -6.26 -6.96
CA TYR A 71 2.40 -6.26 -6.10
C TYR A 71 1.11 -6.34 -6.92
N ILE A 72 0.22 -7.25 -6.54
CA ILE A 72 -1.10 -7.39 -7.16
C ILE A 72 -2.11 -6.56 -6.35
N ASN A 73 -2.76 -5.62 -7.03
CA ASN A 73 -3.81 -4.77 -6.48
C ASN A 73 -5.14 -5.52 -6.42
N LYS A 74 -5.27 -6.39 -5.43
CA LYS A 74 -6.40 -7.32 -5.31
C LYS A 74 -7.75 -6.59 -5.29
N GLY A 75 -8.72 -7.12 -6.06
CA GLY A 75 -10.10 -6.64 -6.09
C GLY A 75 -10.70 -6.49 -4.69
N LEU A 76 -11.40 -5.38 -4.47
CA LEU A 76 -12.05 -5.09 -3.20
C LEU A 76 -13.41 -5.78 -3.11
N GLU A 77 -13.68 -6.37 -1.96
CA GLU A 77 -14.99 -6.95 -1.65
C GLU A 77 -16.02 -5.84 -1.36
N GLY A 78 -17.25 -6.02 -1.83
CA GLY A 78 -18.35 -5.09 -1.60
C GLY A 78 -18.84 -5.08 -0.16
N ARG A 79 -19.41 -3.94 0.26
CA ARG A 79 -19.95 -3.69 1.62
C ARG A 79 -18.91 -3.71 2.73
N GLU A 80 -17.66 -3.53 2.35
CA GLU A 80 -16.51 -3.50 3.25
C GLU A 80 -15.93 -2.07 3.29
N VAL A 81 -15.25 -1.77 4.40
CA VAL A 81 -14.55 -0.51 4.58
C VAL A 81 -13.05 -0.75 4.48
N TYR A 82 -12.38 0.07 3.69
CA TYR A 82 -10.94 0.01 3.50
C TYR A 82 -10.31 1.34 3.89
N ILE A 83 -9.06 1.27 4.34
CA ILE A 83 -8.22 2.43 4.57
C ILE A 83 -6.98 2.28 3.72
N ILE A 84 -6.72 3.29 2.92
CA ILE A 84 -5.62 3.35 1.98
C ILE A 84 -4.54 4.21 2.61
N TYR A 85 -3.37 3.62 2.81
CA TYR A 85 -2.19 4.34 3.26
C TYR A 85 -1.22 4.48 2.10
N GLN A 86 -0.55 5.62 2.06
CA GLN A 86 0.59 5.83 1.19
C GLN A 86 1.81 6.03 2.08
N ARG A 87 2.93 5.38 1.74
CA ARG A 87 4.23 5.66 2.35
C ARG A 87 5.30 5.88 1.29
N ALA A 88 6.21 6.80 1.56
CA ALA A 88 7.46 6.91 0.83
C ALA A 88 8.46 5.91 1.40
N VAL A 89 9.13 5.17 0.51
CA VAL A 89 10.19 4.21 0.82
C VAL A 89 11.45 4.70 0.11
N THR A 90 12.53 4.88 0.86
CA THR A 90 13.84 5.23 0.30
C THR A 90 14.79 4.08 0.52
N HIS A 91 15.33 3.55 -0.57
CA HIS A 91 16.37 2.53 -0.51
C HIS A 91 17.74 3.21 -0.48
N VAL A 92 18.36 3.24 0.70
CA VAL A 92 19.79 3.56 0.84
C VAL A 92 20.53 2.24 0.97
N LYS A 93 21.75 2.12 0.42
CA LYS A 93 22.57 0.91 0.54
C LYS A 93 22.56 0.44 2.00
N ASP A 94 22.02 -0.76 2.22
CA ASP A 94 21.85 -1.47 3.50
C ASP A 94 20.78 -0.96 4.49
N VAL A 95 20.04 0.14 4.21
CA VAL A 95 18.96 0.62 5.09
C VAL A 95 17.77 1.16 4.29
N SER A 96 16.60 0.55 4.47
CA SER A 96 15.32 1.11 4.01
C SER A 96 14.76 2.08 5.05
N LYS A 97 14.49 3.32 4.65
CA LYS A 97 13.76 4.30 5.47
C LYS A 97 12.34 4.45 4.93
N ASN A 98 11.35 4.39 5.80
CA ASN A 98 9.94 4.49 5.44
C ASN A 98 9.30 5.69 6.14
N LYS A 99 8.38 6.37 5.47
CA LYS A 99 7.57 7.45 6.06
C LYS A 99 6.15 7.39 5.50
N LEU A 100 5.15 7.27 6.37
CA LEU A 100 3.75 7.47 5.98
C LEU A 100 3.55 8.90 5.48
N VAL A 101 2.93 9.04 4.31
CA VAL A 101 2.70 10.34 3.66
C VAL A 101 1.22 10.67 3.50
N ASN A 102 0.34 9.66 3.40
CA ASN A 102 -1.09 9.89 3.26
C ASN A 102 -1.92 8.74 3.86
N ARG A 103 -3.17 9.05 4.23
CA ARG A 103 -4.20 8.13 4.70
C ARG A 103 -5.57 8.59 4.21
N THR A 104 -6.23 7.74 3.43
CA THR A 104 -7.57 7.97 2.87
C THR A 104 -8.51 6.83 3.25
N VAL A 105 -9.76 7.12 3.58
CA VAL A 105 -10.78 6.09 3.87
C VAL A 105 -11.64 5.88 2.62
N LEU A 106 -11.81 4.63 2.21
CA LEU A 106 -12.64 4.21 1.08
C LEU A 106 -13.75 3.28 1.56
N ILE A 107 -15.00 3.62 1.25
CA ILE A 107 -16.17 2.79 1.53
C ILE A 107 -16.63 2.20 0.19
N VAL A 108 -16.61 0.87 0.08
CA VAL A 108 -17.01 0.18 -1.16
C VAL A 108 -18.47 -0.26 -1.00
N LEU A 109 -19.37 0.46 -1.65
CA LEU A 109 -20.80 0.13 -1.71
C LEU A 109 -21.07 -0.59 -3.04
N LEU A 110 -21.28 -1.90 -2.99
CA LEU A 110 -21.69 -2.73 -4.13
C LEU A 110 -23.00 -3.48 -3.79
#